data_AF-A0A956WKX2-F1
#
_entry.id   AF-A0A956WKX2-F1
#
_cell.length_a   1.000
_cell.length_b   1.000
_cell.length_c   1.000
_cell.angle_alpha   90.00
_cell.angle_beta   90.00
_cell.angle_gamma   90.00
#
_symmetry.space_group_name_H-M   'P 1'
#
loop_
_entity.id
_entity.type
_entity.pdbx_description
1 polymer ?
#
loop_
_entity_poly.entity_id
_entity_poly.type
_entity_poly.pdbx_seq_one_letter_code
_entity_poly.pdbx_strand_id
1 'polypeptide(L)'
;SVSHDGEAIYGAQVIAAMLAQAFVESDLNALLDTAVSYIPADSTIARVIRDVRGWHAAAPDDWRATLAQIQANYGYDKYLGACHMVPNHALIIMALLYGGDDFRRAQMIVNTSGWDTDCNAANVGAILGVKNGLAGIDHSDYDWRGPVADRLYLSTADGGRAISDAVIETYHVVNAARALAGAEALAPKNGARFHFSLPGSVQGFETATPGVQVRNASATESSGALAIRWSADAGSPILAATPTFTPLEAIGMKGYKMVANPSLYSGQQIRAGVAAGKANGGAVAVALALTYYGPNDEVVSEIGPAVRLAPGESETLVWQAPDTSGLPIASVGLHITPDGNSAGEVTLDWLTWEGSPSVTFSRPDGDGDQWHEAWVDGVDHFQPRWWDSFRISNNVGVGLISQGTADWRDYTVAADVVLMLARQGGIAARVGGMRRWYALVLCDDGKVRLIKDREKVSVLAEADFPVELDRCYHMELTANGNTLTGVIDGKMVLEATDHVDPLAAGGVGLIVSDGTISTDAITV
;
A
#
# COMPACT_ATOMS: atom_id res chain seq x y z
N SER A 1 9.90 11.12 20.40
CA SER A 1 10.20 10.44 19.14
C SER A 1 10.50 8.98 19.43
N VAL A 2 10.10 8.05 18.56
CA VAL A 2 10.27 6.60 18.77
C VAL A 2 11.69 6.13 18.41
N SER A 3 12.37 6.83 17.49
CA SER A 3 13.65 6.37 16.91
C SER A 3 14.74 7.44 16.74
N HIS A 4 14.44 8.73 16.92
CA HIS A 4 15.37 9.84 16.65
C HIS A 4 15.38 10.87 17.78
N ASP A 5 16.48 11.58 17.98
CA ASP A 5 16.63 12.66 18.95
C ASP A 5 17.41 13.88 18.40
N GLY A 6 17.55 14.91 19.22
CA GLY A 6 18.38 16.09 18.93
C GLY A 6 18.12 16.77 17.58
N GLU A 7 19.19 17.02 16.82
CA GLU A 7 19.16 17.73 15.53
C GLU A 7 18.28 17.04 14.48
N ALA A 8 18.12 15.71 14.56
CA ALA A 8 17.25 14.98 13.65
C ALA A 8 15.78 15.39 13.84
N ILE A 9 15.35 15.62 15.09
CA ILE A 9 14.00 16.14 15.37
C ILE A 9 13.87 17.57 14.82
N TYR A 10 14.88 18.42 15.00
CA TYR A 10 14.82 19.81 14.56
C TYR A 10 14.66 19.95 13.05
N GLY A 11 15.43 19.24 12.21
CA GLY A 11 15.18 19.36 10.78
C GLY A 11 13.92 18.62 10.31
N ALA A 12 13.43 17.60 11.03
CA ALA A 12 12.08 17.07 10.77
C ALA A 12 11.01 18.16 11.03
N GLN A 13 11.14 18.95 12.10
CA GLN A 13 10.27 20.10 12.36
C GLN A 13 10.39 21.17 11.27
N VAL A 14 11.59 21.46 10.77
CA VAL A 14 11.80 22.39 9.66
C VAL A 14 11.05 21.93 8.42
N ILE A 15 11.26 20.69 7.97
CA ILE A 15 10.58 20.15 6.78
C ILE A 15 9.05 20.16 6.97
N ALA A 16 8.56 19.73 8.13
CA ALA A 16 7.13 19.74 8.43
C ALA A 16 6.52 21.15 8.38
N ALA A 17 7.20 22.15 8.95
CA ALA A 17 6.76 23.55 8.92
C ALA A 17 6.78 24.12 7.50
N MET A 18 7.83 23.84 6.71
CA MET A 18 7.90 24.24 5.30
C MET A 18 6.75 23.65 4.49
N LEU A 19 6.51 22.34 4.59
CA LEU A 19 5.43 21.66 3.87
C LEU A 19 4.05 22.19 4.26
N ALA A 20 3.81 22.41 5.56
CA ALA A 20 2.54 22.94 6.03
C ALA A 20 2.26 24.36 5.51
N GLN A 21 3.29 25.21 5.47
CA GLN A 21 3.14 26.58 5.00
C GLN A 21 3.13 26.70 3.47
N ALA A 22 3.78 25.78 2.76
CA ALA A 22 3.84 25.77 1.29
C ALA A 22 2.47 25.72 0.60
N PHE A 23 1.40 25.31 1.30
CA PHE A 23 0.04 25.38 0.80
C PHE A 23 -0.49 26.82 0.60
N VAL A 24 0.11 27.81 1.27
CA VAL A 24 -0.35 29.22 1.26
C VAL A 24 0.75 30.24 1.02
N GLU A 25 2.02 29.83 1.04
CA GLU A 25 3.19 30.68 0.82
C GLU A 25 4.07 30.07 -0.29
N SER A 26 4.45 30.91 -1.26
CA SER A 26 5.23 30.51 -2.43
C SER A 26 6.64 31.08 -2.45
N ASP A 27 7.02 31.97 -1.53
CA ASP A 27 8.39 32.43 -1.38
C ASP A 27 9.22 31.46 -0.52
N LEU A 28 10.26 30.87 -1.11
CA LEU A 28 11.10 29.88 -0.43
C LEU A 28 11.83 30.46 0.80
N ASN A 29 12.22 31.73 0.79
CA ASN A 29 12.87 32.33 1.95
C ASN A 29 11.89 32.54 3.10
N ALA A 30 10.64 32.93 2.83
CA ALA A 30 9.58 33.03 3.82
C ALA A 30 9.24 31.67 4.45
N LEU A 31 9.23 30.59 3.64
CA LEU A 31 9.09 29.22 4.12
C LEU A 31 10.23 28.85 5.09
N LEU A 32 11.47 29.14 4.72
CA LEU A 32 12.63 28.89 5.57
C LEU A 32 12.61 29.72 6.85
N ASP A 33 12.27 31.01 6.77
CA ASP A 33 12.17 31.92 7.91
C ASP A 33 11.13 31.44 8.93
N THR A 34 9.99 30.95 8.44
CA THR A 34 8.95 30.37 9.29
C THR A 34 9.43 29.06 9.91
N ALA A 35 10.02 28.18 9.12
CA ALA A 35 10.46 26.87 9.58
C ALA A 35 11.53 26.95 10.68
N VAL A 36 12.51 27.86 10.55
CA VAL A 36 13.54 28.05 11.58
C VAL A 36 13.00 28.65 12.88
N SER A 37 11.81 29.26 12.87
CA SER A 37 11.17 29.77 14.09
C SER A 37 10.67 28.66 15.03
N TYR A 38 10.53 27.43 14.53
CA TYR A 38 10.08 26.25 15.30
C TYR A 38 11.21 25.48 15.98
N ILE A 39 12.47 25.90 15.80
CA ILE A 39 13.64 25.22 16.35
C ILE A 39 14.52 26.18 17.16
N PRO A 40 15.41 25.69 18.06
CA PRO A 40 16.34 26.56 18.78
C PRO A 40 17.26 27.33 17.81
N ALA A 41 17.41 28.64 18.03
CA ALA A 41 18.20 29.52 17.16
C ALA A 41 19.71 29.20 17.14
N ASP A 42 20.18 28.49 18.16
CA ASP A 42 21.55 28.01 18.35
C ASP A 42 21.74 26.54 17.93
N SER A 43 20.69 25.87 17.44
CA SER A 43 20.79 24.51 16.90
C SER A 43 21.71 24.44 15.68
N THR A 44 22.28 23.26 15.46
CA THR A 44 23.11 22.99 14.27
C THR A 44 22.31 23.16 13.00
N ILE A 45 21.05 22.70 12.98
CA ILE A 45 20.16 22.88 11.82
C ILE A 45 19.91 24.36 11.51
N ALA A 46 19.63 25.20 12.51
CA ALA A 46 19.48 26.64 12.29
C ALA A 46 20.75 27.29 11.74
N ARG A 47 21.93 26.83 12.19
CA ARG A 47 23.23 27.29 11.65
C ARG A 47 23.44 26.83 10.21
N VAL A 48 23.18 25.57 9.88
CA VAL A 48 23.29 25.01 8.52
C VAL A 48 22.44 25.81 7.53
N ILE A 49 21.17 26.07 7.85
CA ILE A 49 20.26 26.82 6.98
C ILE A 49 20.80 28.23 6.73
N ARG A 50 21.31 28.89 7.77
CA ARG A 50 21.91 30.23 7.68
C ARG A 50 23.16 30.24 6.79
N ASP A 51 24.05 29.27 6.99
CA ASP A 51 25.29 29.17 6.22
C ASP A 51 25.01 28.89 4.75
N VAL A 52 24.12 27.94 4.45
CA VAL A 52 23.73 27.59 3.07
C VAL A 52 23.07 28.78 2.37
N ARG A 53 22.19 29.53 3.04
CA ARG A 53 21.62 30.78 2.49
C ARG A 53 22.70 31.83 2.22
N GLY A 54 23.68 31.96 3.12
CA GLY A 54 24.81 32.87 2.95
C GLY A 54 25.71 32.49 1.77
N TRP A 55 26.03 31.21 1.61
CA TRP A 55 26.82 30.69 0.50
C TRP A 55 26.08 30.83 -0.83
N HIS A 56 24.78 30.56 -0.86
CA HIS A 56 23.93 30.83 -2.02
C HIS A 56 23.94 32.31 -2.40
N ALA A 57 23.79 33.22 -1.44
CA ALA A 57 23.85 34.67 -1.71
C ALA A 57 25.21 35.13 -2.26
N ALA A 58 26.32 34.50 -1.81
CA ALA A 58 27.66 34.83 -2.28
C ALA A 58 27.97 34.28 -3.68
N ALA A 59 27.33 33.18 -4.08
CA ALA A 59 27.53 32.51 -5.37
C ALA A 59 26.21 31.99 -5.96
N PRO A 60 25.27 32.88 -6.38
CA PRO A 60 23.89 32.52 -6.71
C PRO A 60 23.73 31.57 -7.91
N ASP A 61 24.71 31.55 -8.82
CA ASP A 61 24.67 30.72 -10.02
C ASP A 61 25.54 29.45 -9.94
N ASP A 62 26.28 29.27 -8.83
CA ASP A 62 27.25 28.17 -8.67
C ASP A 62 26.94 27.30 -7.44
N TRP A 63 25.98 26.39 -7.62
CA TRP A 63 25.62 25.41 -6.58
C TRP A 63 26.78 24.49 -6.19
N ARG A 64 27.77 24.29 -7.07
CA ARG A 64 28.95 23.46 -6.76
C ARG A 64 29.88 24.14 -5.76
N ALA A 65 29.97 25.47 -5.80
CA ALA A 65 30.69 26.23 -4.78
C ALA A 65 30.04 26.03 -3.40
N THR A 66 28.71 26.08 -3.31
CA THR A 66 27.98 25.80 -2.05
C THR A 66 28.12 24.34 -1.63
N LEU A 67 28.07 23.38 -2.55
CA LEU A 67 28.30 21.97 -2.24
C LEU A 67 29.70 21.75 -1.63
N ALA A 68 30.73 22.38 -2.19
CA ALA A 68 32.08 22.30 -1.64
C ALA A 68 32.15 22.85 -0.19
N GLN A 69 31.41 23.93 0.11
CA GLN A 69 31.28 24.45 1.47
C GLN A 69 30.55 23.46 2.39
N ILE A 70 29.48 22.83 1.92
CA ILE A 70 28.76 21.79 2.69
C ILE A 70 29.69 20.62 3.00
N GLN A 71 30.45 20.11 2.03
CA GLN A 71 31.39 19.02 2.25
C GLN A 71 32.51 19.40 3.23
N ALA A 72 33.00 20.64 3.13
CA ALA A 72 34.06 21.14 4.01
C ALA A 72 33.61 21.30 5.47
N ASN A 73 32.36 21.71 5.72
CA ASN A 73 31.88 22.09 7.05
C ASN A 73 30.90 21.08 7.68
N TYR A 74 30.14 20.37 6.85
CA TYR A 74 29.01 19.53 7.25
C TYR A 74 29.04 18.10 6.67
N GLY A 75 30.11 17.70 5.96
CA GLY A 75 30.20 16.38 5.34
C GLY A 75 30.18 15.18 6.31
N TYR A 76 30.05 13.97 5.76
CA TYR A 76 29.99 12.72 6.53
C TYR A 76 31.25 12.42 7.34
N ASP A 77 32.38 13.06 7.01
CA ASP A 77 33.60 12.99 7.83
C ASP A 77 33.55 13.87 9.09
N LYS A 78 32.56 14.77 9.20
CA LYS A 78 32.28 15.60 10.39
C LYS A 78 31.07 15.07 11.16
N TYR A 79 30.07 14.56 10.43
CA TYR A 79 28.86 13.95 10.98
C TYR A 79 28.80 12.48 10.58
N LEU A 80 29.32 11.62 11.46
CA LEU A 80 29.50 10.19 11.19
C LEU A 80 28.16 9.46 11.04
N GLY A 81 28.14 8.45 10.18
CA GLY A 81 26.95 7.65 9.87
C GLY A 81 26.74 7.55 8.36
N ALA A 82 26.06 6.49 7.91
CA ALA A 82 25.86 6.27 6.48
C ALA A 82 24.86 7.26 5.84
N CYS A 83 23.92 7.78 6.64
CA CYS A 83 22.83 8.66 6.20
C CYS A 83 22.59 9.79 7.22
N HIS A 84 23.66 10.43 7.73
CA HIS A 84 23.49 11.40 8.82
C HIS A 84 22.67 12.62 8.36
N MET A 85 21.67 12.97 9.16
CA MET A 85 20.64 13.94 8.78
C MET A 85 21.19 15.36 8.48
N VAL A 86 22.14 15.88 9.27
CA VAL A 86 22.69 17.25 9.11
C VAL A 86 23.25 17.54 7.69
N PRO A 87 24.22 16.77 7.16
CA PRO A 87 24.70 16.94 5.79
C PRO A 87 23.59 16.85 4.74
N ASN A 88 22.69 15.88 4.88
CA ASN A 88 21.57 15.66 3.97
C ASN A 88 20.59 16.84 3.97
N HIS A 89 20.27 17.37 5.15
CA HIS A 89 19.45 18.57 5.30
C HIS A 89 20.07 19.77 4.60
N ALA A 90 21.39 19.95 4.68
CA ALA A 90 22.10 21.00 3.94
C ALA A 90 21.92 20.87 2.42
N LEU A 91 21.97 19.64 1.88
CA LEU A 91 21.73 19.38 0.46
C LEU A 91 20.30 19.72 0.03
N ILE A 92 19.30 19.38 0.86
CA ILE A 92 17.89 19.72 0.60
C ILE A 92 17.73 21.24 0.47
N ILE A 93 18.25 22.01 1.44
CA ILE A 93 18.14 23.47 1.42
C ILE A 93 18.88 24.06 0.23
N MET A 94 20.09 23.58 -0.07
CA MET A 94 20.87 24.03 -1.23
C MET A 94 20.10 23.78 -2.53
N ALA A 95 19.57 22.57 -2.72
CA ALA A 95 18.84 22.21 -3.94
C ALA A 95 17.58 23.05 -4.14
N LEU A 96 16.84 23.34 -3.06
CA LEU A 96 15.67 24.23 -3.11
C LEU A 96 16.07 25.65 -3.53
N LEU A 97 17.13 26.21 -2.94
CA LEU A 97 17.56 27.59 -3.24
C LEU A 97 18.05 27.75 -4.69
N TYR A 98 18.89 26.83 -5.17
CA TYR A 98 19.45 26.90 -6.52
C TYR A 98 18.52 26.36 -7.61
N GLY A 99 17.54 25.53 -7.22
CA GLY A 99 16.47 25.04 -8.09
C GLY A 99 15.36 26.07 -8.28
N GLY A 100 15.07 26.88 -7.25
CA GLY A 100 13.98 27.84 -7.26
C GLY A 100 12.65 27.12 -7.50
N ASP A 101 11.92 27.56 -8.53
CA ASP A 101 10.63 26.96 -8.91
C ASP A 101 10.76 25.84 -9.95
N ASP A 102 11.96 25.58 -10.46
CA ASP A 102 12.21 24.55 -11.46
C ASP A 102 12.42 23.18 -10.78
N PHE A 103 11.36 22.37 -10.80
CA PHE A 103 11.35 21.01 -10.23
C PHE A 103 12.48 20.15 -10.80
N ARG A 104 12.67 20.17 -12.12
CA ARG A 104 13.71 19.39 -12.78
C ARG A 104 15.10 19.82 -12.33
N ARG A 105 15.35 21.13 -12.26
CA ARG A 105 16.65 21.67 -11.83
C ARG A 105 16.93 21.30 -10.38
N ALA A 106 15.97 21.44 -9.48
CA ALA A 106 16.12 21.08 -8.08
C ALA A 106 16.42 19.58 -7.90
N GLN A 107 15.67 18.71 -8.59
CA GLN A 107 15.90 17.26 -8.58
C GLN A 107 17.27 16.89 -9.18
N MET A 108 17.70 17.58 -10.25
CA MET A 108 19.03 17.38 -10.81
C MET A 108 20.14 17.76 -9.83
N ILE A 109 20.01 18.89 -9.13
CA ILE A 109 21.01 19.37 -8.15
C ILE A 109 21.10 18.39 -6.98
N VAL A 110 19.97 18.04 -6.37
CA VAL A 110 19.97 17.17 -5.18
C VAL A 110 20.50 15.77 -5.51
N ASN A 111 20.10 15.20 -6.65
CA ASN A 111 20.58 13.87 -7.08
C ASN A 111 22.06 13.87 -7.42
N THR A 112 22.57 14.93 -8.05
CA THR A 112 24.00 15.03 -8.42
C THR A 112 24.87 15.28 -7.20
N SER A 113 24.31 15.80 -6.11
CA SER A 113 25.05 16.10 -4.88
C SER A 113 25.43 14.83 -4.09
N GLY A 114 24.77 13.69 -4.35
CA GLY A 114 25.06 12.39 -3.73
C GLY A 114 24.54 12.25 -2.30
N TRP A 115 25.17 11.36 -1.52
CA TRP A 115 24.75 10.95 -0.18
C TRP A 115 23.37 10.24 -0.19
N ASP A 116 22.46 10.59 0.73
CA ASP A 116 21.17 9.91 0.93
C ASP A 116 20.13 10.40 -0.09
N THR A 117 20.40 10.09 -1.37
CA THR A 117 19.77 10.72 -2.53
C THR A 117 18.25 10.57 -2.55
N ASP A 118 17.73 9.39 -2.21
CA ASP A 118 16.29 9.11 -2.23
C ASP A 118 15.52 9.97 -1.23
N CYS A 119 15.99 10.07 0.02
CA CYS A 119 15.36 10.91 1.04
C CYS A 119 15.47 12.40 0.68
N ASN A 120 16.60 12.82 0.12
CA ASN A 120 16.85 14.23 -0.20
C ASN A 120 15.94 14.65 -1.37
N ALA A 121 15.88 13.84 -2.43
CA ALA A 121 15.02 14.05 -3.58
C ALA A 121 13.54 13.96 -3.24
N ALA A 122 13.15 13.08 -2.30
CA ALA A 122 11.77 12.99 -1.82
C ALA A 122 11.36 14.28 -1.09
N ASN A 123 12.20 14.82 -0.20
CA ASN A 123 11.90 16.07 0.52
C ASN A 123 11.85 17.29 -0.42
N VAL A 124 12.82 17.42 -1.32
CA VAL A 124 12.83 18.49 -2.33
C VAL A 124 11.59 18.40 -3.22
N GLY A 125 11.29 17.20 -3.72
CA GLY A 125 10.13 16.96 -4.57
C GLY A 125 8.80 17.22 -3.86
N ALA A 126 8.66 16.83 -2.60
CA ALA A 126 7.46 17.08 -1.79
C ALA A 126 7.22 18.58 -1.57
N ILE A 127 8.27 19.33 -1.18
CA ILE A 127 8.16 20.78 -0.96
C ILE A 127 7.76 21.48 -2.25
N LEU A 128 8.44 21.20 -3.37
CA LEU A 128 8.12 21.82 -4.66
C LEU A 128 6.76 21.38 -5.19
N GLY A 129 6.36 20.12 -4.99
CA GLY A 129 5.07 19.60 -5.41
C GLY A 129 3.90 20.27 -4.68
N VAL A 130 4.02 20.51 -3.37
CA VAL A 130 3.02 21.27 -2.62
C VAL A 130 3.03 22.74 -3.01
N LYS A 131 4.21 23.36 -3.05
CA LYS A 131 4.41 24.80 -3.29
C LYS A 131 3.97 25.24 -4.69
N ASN A 132 4.31 24.44 -5.72
CA ASN A 132 4.09 24.81 -7.13
C ASN A 132 2.94 24.03 -7.77
N GLY A 133 2.41 23.01 -7.10
CA GLY A 133 1.36 22.13 -7.62
C GLY A 133 1.79 21.31 -8.84
N LEU A 134 0.82 20.68 -9.51
CA LEU A 134 1.05 19.86 -10.70
C LEU A 134 1.70 20.66 -11.84
N ALA A 135 1.34 21.93 -12.00
CA ALA A 135 1.92 22.79 -13.03
C ALA A 135 3.43 22.96 -12.85
N GLY A 136 3.96 22.98 -11.63
CA GLY A 136 5.40 23.04 -11.37
C GLY A 136 6.15 21.77 -11.73
N ILE A 137 5.49 20.61 -11.66
CA ILE A 137 6.05 19.31 -12.04
C ILE A 137 5.98 19.13 -13.57
N ASP A 138 4.85 19.52 -14.16
CA ASP A 138 4.55 19.37 -15.59
C ASP A 138 5.25 20.42 -16.47
N HIS A 139 5.78 21.51 -15.88
CA HIS A 139 6.60 22.49 -16.58
C HIS A 139 8.02 21.94 -16.84
N SER A 140 8.08 20.87 -17.64
CA SER A 140 9.30 20.13 -17.94
C SER A 140 9.14 19.42 -19.29
N ASP A 141 10.23 19.35 -20.06
CA ASP A 141 10.28 18.52 -21.29
C ASP A 141 10.29 17.01 -20.99
N TYR A 142 10.40 16.63 -19.71
CA TYR A 142 10.37 15.27 -19.21
C TYR A 142 9.04 14.99 -18.52
N ASP A 143 8.45 13.84 -18.82
CA ASP A 143 7.30 13.31 -18.11
C ASP A 143 7.74 12.67 -16.78
N TRP A 144 7.51 13.38 -15.68
CA TRP A 144 7.84 12.93 -14.32
C TRP A 144 6.77 12.04 -13.69
N ARG A 145 5.54 12.06 -14.21
CA ARG A 145 4.38 11.42 -13.56
C ARG A 145 3.92 10.17 -14.28
N GLY A 146 3.93 10.17 -15.60
CA GLY A 146 3.46 9.05 -16.44
C GLY A 146 4.12 7.72 -16.09
N PRO A 147 5.47 7.63 -15.98
CA PRO A 147 6.15 6.37 -15.62
C PRO A 147 5.86 5.85 -14.21
N VAL A 148 5.40 6.72 -13.30
CA VAL A 148 5.04 6.34 -11.92
C VAL A 148 3.58 5.91 -11.86
N ALA A 149 2.72 6.49 -12.70
CA ALA A 149 1.29 6.24 -12.74
C ALA A 149 0.61 6.39 -11.36
N ASP A 150 1.08 7.34 -10.54
CA ASP A 150 0.68 7.57 -9.15
C ASP A 150 0.92 6.40 -8.17
N ARG A 151 1.58 5.32 -8.59
CA ARG A 151 1.80 4.12 -7.77
C ARG A 151 2.67 4.43 -6.55
N LEU A 152 2.31 3.81 -5.42
CA LEU A 152 3.06 3.88 -4.18
C LEU A 152 3.25 2.48 -3.60
N TYR A 153 4.46 2.23 -3.09
CA TYR A 153 4.76 1.08 -2.24
C TYR A 153 4.93 1.56 -0.81
N LEU A 154 4.08 1.10 0.09
CA LEU A 154 4.07 1.53 1.49
C LEU A 154 4.82 0.52 2.35
N SER A 155 5.78 1.03 3.13
CA SER A 155 6.29 0.29 4.27
C SER A 155 5.27 0.42 5.41
N THR A 156 4.47 -0.64 5.62
CA THR A 156 3.34 -0.63 6.55
C THR A 156 3.20 -2.00 7.22
N ALA A 157 2.65 -2.00 8.44
CA ALA A 157 2.24 -3.23 9.13
C ALA A 157 0.90 -3.79 8.61
N ASP A 158 0.17 -3.02 7.80
CA ASP A 158 -1.04 -3.46 7.11
C ASP A 158 -0.69 -3.92 5.69
N GLY A 159 -0.41 -5.22 5.53
CA GLY A 159 0.06 -5.80 4.27
C GLY A 159 -0.91 -5.55 3.10
N GLY A 160 -2.22 -5.44 3.35
CA GLY A 160 -3.24 -5.18 2.32
C GLY A 160 -3.23 -3.75 1.78
N ARG A 161 -2.41 -2.86 2.36
CA ARG A 161 -2.20 -1.48 1.90
C ARG A 161 -0.82 -1.26 1.28
N ALA A 162 0.04 -2.28 1.23
CA ALA A 162 1.41 -2.15 0.76
C ALA A 162 1.47 -1.66 -0.70
N ILE A 163 0.53 -2.10 -1.54
CA ILE A 163 0.36 -1.59 -2.92
C ILE A 163 -0.76 -0.55 -2.89
N SER A 164 -0.41 0.71 -3.16
CA SER A 164 -1.34 1.84 -3.08
C SER A 164 -1.06 2.85 -4.21
N ASP A 165 -1.74 3.99 -4.14
CA ASP A 165 -1.54 5.11 -5.05
C ASP A 165 -1.68 6.47 -4.32
N ALA A 166 -1.18 7.53 -4.95
CA ALA A 166 -1.16 8.86 -4.37
C ALA A 166 -2.57 9.40 -4.03
N VAL A 167 -3.61 8.99 -4.75
CA VAL A 167 -5.00 9.42 -4.50
C VAL A 167 -5.56 8.73 -3.26
N ILE A 168 -5.41 7.40 -3.16
CA ILE A 168 -5.84 6.63 -1.98
C ILE A 168 -5.19 7.21 -0.72
N GLU A 169 -3.88 7.44 -0.75
CA GLU A 169 -3.15 7.97 0.41
C GLU A 169 -3.52 9.43 0.71
N THR A 170 -3.77 10.25 -0.32
CA THR A 170 -4.27 11.62 -0.12
C THR A 170 -5.59 11.62 0.63
N TYR A 171 -6.57 10.83 0.20
CA TYR A 171 -7.87 10.74 0.88
C TYR A 171 -7.76 10.10 2.27
N HIS A 172 -6.81 9.18 2.49
CA HIS A 172 -6.52 8.66 3.83
C HIS A 172 -6.07 9.77 4.79
N VAL A 173 -5.09 10.58 4.39
CA VAL A 173 -4.57 11.70 5.20
C VAL A 173 -5.64 12.78 5.40
N VAL A 174 -6.37 13.14 4.33
CA VAL A 174 -7.46 14.13 4.41
C VAL A 174 -8.57 13.66 5.35
N ASN A 175 -9.00 12.40 5.24
CA ASN A 175 -10.06 11.88 6.10
C ASN A 175 -9.62 11.73 7.56
N ALA A 176 -8.34 11.43 7.83
CA ALA A 176 -7.79 11.49 9.18
C ALA A 176 -7.85 12.91 9.76
N ALA A 177 -7.44 13.92 8.99
CA ALA A 177 -7.53 15.32 9.42
C ALA A 177 -8.98 15.77 9.64
N ARG A 178 -9.91 15.36 8.76
CA ARG A 178 -11.35 15.64 8.89
C ARG A 178 -11.94 14.99 10.13
N ALA A 179 -11.59 13.74 10.42
CA ALA A 179 -12.03 13.05 11.63
C ALA A 179 -11.54 13.77 12.90
N LEU A 180 -10.27 14.21 12.93
CA LEU A 180 -9.74 15.03 14.03
C LEU A 180 -10.48 16.36 14.20
N ALA A 181 -10.97 16.93 13.10
CA ALA A 181 -11.80 18.14 13.10
C ALA A 181 -13.30 17.88 13.33
N GLY A 182 -13.72 16.63 13.53
CA GLY A 182 -15.14 16.25 13.68
C GLY A 182 -15.98 16.38 12.40
N ALA A 183 -15.35 16.41 11.23
CA ALA A 183 -16.00 16.47 9.93
C ALA A 183 -16.17 15.08 9.31
N GLU A 184 -17.24 14.90 8.52
CA GLU A 184 -17.52 13.64 7.81
C GLU A 184 -16.42 13.31 6.79
N ALA A 185 -16.12 12.03 6.61
CA ALA A 185 -15.16 11.57 5.61
C ALA A 185 -15.63 11.90 4.18
N LEU A 186 -14.69 12.25 3.31
CA LEU A 186 -14.91 12.33 1.88
C LEU A 186 -14.88 10.92 1.28
N ALA A 187 -15.85 10.62 0.42
CA ALA A 187 -15.97 9.34 -0.28
C ALA A 187 -16.34 9.58 -1.76
N PRO A 188 -15.40 10.04 -2.61
CA PRO A 188 -15.66 10.24 -4.03
C PRO A 188 -16.23 8.97 -4.67
N LYS A 189 -17.23 9.13 -5.54
CA LYS A 189 -17.91 8.02 -6.23
C LYS A 189 -18.35 6.91 -5.26
N ASN A 190 -18.96 7.32 -4.14
CA ASN A 190 -19.45 6.44 -3.07
C ASN A 190 -18.37 5.56 -2.43
N GLY A 191 -17.13 6.06 -2.36
CA GLY A 191 -16.01 5.34 -1.75
C GLY A 191 -15.43 4.25 -2.64
N ALA A 192 -15.61 4.34 -3.97
CA ALA A 192 -14.92 3.46 -4.91
C ALA A 192 -13.40 3.57 -4.70
N ARG A 193 -12.70 2.43 -4.74
CA ARG A 193 -11.24 2.39 -4.54
C ARG A 193 -10.49 3.18 -5.62
N PHE A 194 -10.91 3.01 -6.87
CA PHE A 194 -10.40 3.76 -8.01
C PHE A 194 -11.50 4.66 -8.54
N HIS A 195 -11.30 5.96 -8.46
CA HIS A 195 -12.31 6.97 -8.77
C HIS A 195 -11.77 8.15 -9.58
N PHE A 196 -10.46 8.25 -9.78
CA PHE A 196 -9.75 9.18 -10.69
C PHE A 196 -10.13 10.66 -10.52
N SER A 197 -10.53 11.06 -9.32
CA SER A 197 -11.12 12.39 -9.08
C SER A 197 -10.08 13.52 -8.97
N LEU A 198 -8.81 13.17 -8.77
CA LEU A 198 -7.73 14.15 -8.70
C LEU A 198 -7.12 14.39 -10.10
N PRO A 199 -6.80 15.65 -10.47
CA PRO A 199 -6.32 15.98 -11.80
C PRO A 199 -5.08 15.19 -12.21
N GLY A 200 -5.09 14.68 -13.44
CA GLY A 200 -3.96 13.94 -13.99
C GLY A 200 -3.76 12.53 -13.42
N SER A 201 -4.59 12.09 -12.46
CA SER A 201 -4.41 10.79 -11.83
C SER A 201 -4.90 9.62 -12.68
N VAL A 202 -4.11 8.55 -12.69
CA VAL A 202 -4.42 7.24 -13.28
C VAL A 202 -4.49 6.11 -12.26
N GLN A 203 -4.15 6.36 -10.98
CA GLN A 203 -4.26 5.41 -9.87
C GLN A 203 -3.70 4.02 -10.18
N GLY A 204 -2.48 3.97 -10.72
CA GLY A 204 -1.76 2.74 -11.04
C GLY A 204 -2.19 2.04 -12.32
N PHE A 205 -3.20 2.56 -13.04
CA PHE A 205 -3.61 1.95 -14.31
C PHE A 205 -2.59 2.24 -15.41
N GLU A 206 -2.09 1.16 -15.98
CA GLU A 206 -1.14 1.18 -17.09
C GLU A 206 -1.61 0.22 -18.20
N THR A 207 -0.97 0.32 -19.37
CA THR A 207 -1.21 -0.56 -20.50
C THR A 207 0.10 -0.92 -21.17
N ALA A 208 0.28 -2.20 -21.48
CA ALA A 208 1.37 -2.68 -22.33
C ALA A 208 0.97 -2.76 -23.81
N THR A 209 -0.30 -2.47 -24.15
CA THR A 209 -0.81 -2.58 -25.52
C THR A 209 -0.28 -1.41 -26.37
N PRO A 210 0.51 -1.65 -27.43
CA PRO A 210 1.00 -0.58 -28.29
C PRO A 210 -0.14 0.18 -28.96
N GLY A 211 0.01 1.50 -29.07
CA GLY A 211 -1.03 2.38 -29.64
C GLY A 211 -2.16 2.74 -28.66
N VAL A 212 -2.04 2.37 -27.38
CA VAL A 212 -3.01 2.70 -26.32
C VAL A 212 -2.44 3.74 -25.37
N GLN A 213 -3.27 4.68 -24.94
CA GLN A 213 -2.96 5.68 -23.92
C GLN A 213 -3.96 5.61 -22.78
N VAL A 214 -3.46 5.58 -21.57
CA VAL A 214 -4.23 5.66 -20.33
C VAL A 214 -3.99 7.04 -19.72
N ARG A 215 -5.04 7.81 -19.48
CA ARG A 215 -4.93 9.17 -18.95
C ARG A 215 -6.17 9.59 -18.19
N ASN A 216 -6.01 10.53 -17.27
CA ASN A 216 -7.15 11.17 -16.62
C ASN A 216 -7.95 12.01 -17.63
N ALA A 217 -9.27 11.85 -17.64
CA ALA A 217 -10.18 12.52 -18.57
C ALA A 217 -10.68 13.90 -18.08
N SER A 218 -10.29 14.37 -16.90
CA SER A 218 -10.76 15.67 -16.39
C SER A 218 -10.03 16.85 -17.04
N ALA A 219 -10.81 17.72 -17.70
CA ALA A 219 -10.35 19.04 -18.11
C ALA A 219 -10.96 20.17 -17.27
N THR A 220 -12.09 19.97 -16.57
CA THR A 220 -12.80 21.10 -15.93
C THR A 220 -13.66 20.85 -14.68
N GLU A 221 -14.03 19.63 -14.27
CA GLU A 221 -14.86 19.45 -13.05
C GLU A 221 -14.54 18.15 -12.26
N SER A 222 -14.89 18.18 -10.97
CA SER A 222 -14.57 17.29 -9.86
C SER A 222 -15.06 15.83 -9.95
N SER A 223 -15.21 15.25 -11.14
CA SER A 223 -15.71 13.88 -11.32
C SER A 223 -14.77 12.97 -12.13
N GLY A 224 -13.50 13.35 -12.28
CA GLY A 224 -12.52 12.75 -13.22
C GLY A 224 -12.60 11.22 -13.39
N ALA A 225 -12.40 10.75 -14.61
CA ALA A 225 -12.47 9.33 -14.99
C ALA A 225 -11.17 8.93 -15.71
N LEU A 226 -10.90 7.64 -15.85
CA LEU A 226 -9.78 7.14 -16.62
C LEU A 226 -10.19 6.93 -18.07
N ALA A 227 -9.58 7.66 -19.01
CA ALA A 227 -9.74 7.44 -20.44
C ALA A 227 -8.69 6.45 -20.95
N ILE A 228 -9.16 5.37 -21.57
CA ILE A 228 -8.34 4.38 -22.27
C ILE A 228 -8.60 4.58 -23.77
N ARG A 229 -7.66 5.27 -24.43
CA ARG A 229 -7.75 5.62 -25.85
C ARG A 229 -6.84 4.74 -26.67
N TRP A 230 -7.28 4.34 -27.86
CA TRP A 230 -6.45 3.58 -28.78
C TRP A 230 -6.45 4.19 -30.18
N SER A 231 -5.34 4.00 -30.89
CA SER A 231 -5.21 4.32 -32.30
C SER A 231 -5.79 3.21 -33.19
N ALA A 232 -6.00 3.50 -34.48
CA ALA A 232 -6.58 2.55 -35.43
C ALA A 232 -5.70 1.30 -35.66
N ASP A 233 -4.40 1.42 -35.42
CA ASP A 233 -3.38 0.38 -35.52
C ASP A 233 -3.07 -0.31 -34.18
N ALA A 234 -3.79 0.02 -33.11
CA ALA A 234 -3.58 -0.59 -31.81
C ALA A 234 -3.87 -2.10 -31.82
N GLY A 235 -3.08 -2.84 -31.03
CA GLY A 235 -3.33 -4.26 -30.82
C GLY A 235 -4.68 -4.50 -30.12
N SER A 236 -5.37 -5.57 -30.51
CA SER A 236 -6.58 -6.05 -29.84
C SER A 236 -6.36 -7.49 -29.36
N PRO A 237 -6.73 -7.85 -28.12
CA PRO A 237 -7.44 -7.02 -27.15
C PRO A 237 -6.58 -5.94 -26.50
N ILE A 238 -7.24 -4.89 -26.01
CA ILE A 238 -6.65 -3.80 -25.24
C ILE A 238 -6.79 -4.14 -23.75
N LEU A 239 -5.70 -4.00 -23.00
CA LEU A 239 -5.66 -4.23 -21.56
C LEU A 239 -5.25 -2.94 -20.85
N ALA A 240 -6.01 -2.54 -19.84
CA ALA A 240 -5.62 -1.48 -18.93
C ALA A 240 -5.88 -1.95 -17.49
N ALA A 241 -4.83 -2.07 -16.69
CA ALA A 241 -4.91 -2.69 -15.37
C ALA A 241 -3.99 -1.98 -14.37
N THR A 242 -4.32 -2.14 -13.09
CA THR A 242 -3.51 -1.70 -11.96
C THR A 242 -3.11 -2.90 -11.10
N PRO A 243 -1.90 -2.91 -10.52
CA PRO A 243 -1.49 -3.93 -9.58
C PRO A 243 -2.40 -3.98 -8.35
N THR A 244 -2.67 -5.20 -7.88
CA THR A 244 -3.34 -5.49 -6.59
C THR A 244 -2.42 -6.23 -5.63
N PHE A 245 -1.25 -6.66 -6.10
CA PHE A 245 -0.20 -7.32 -5.33
C PHE A 245 1.17 -6.92 -5.92
N THR A 246 2.27 -7.46 -5.37
CA THR A 246 3.64 -7.20 -5.82
C THR A 246 3.75 -7.38 -7.34
N PRO A 247 4.03 -6.33 -8.12
CA PRO A 247 4.12 -6.44 -9.56
C PRO A 247 5.40 -7.15 -10.00
N LEU A 248 5.42 -7.70 -11.21
CA LEU A 248 6.52 -8.50 -11.75
C LEU A 248 7.88 -7.79 -11.66
N GLU A 249 7.93 -6.49 -11.96
CA GLU A 249 9.15 -5.69 -11.91
C GLU A 249 9.68 -5.49 -10.48
N ALA A 250 8.85 -5.69 -9.47
CA ALA A 250 9.21 -5.61 -8.06
C ALA A 250 9.59 -6.98 -7.47
N ILE A 251 9.29 -8.09 -8.17
CA ILE A 251 9.71 -9.43 -7.75
C ILE A 251 11.24 -9.50 -7.81
N GLY A 252 11.85 -9.86 -6.67
CA GLY A 252 13.30 -10.00 -6.58
C GLY A 252 14.08 -8.69 -6.53
N MET A 253 13.44 -7.58 -6.14
CA MET A 253 14.14 -6.33 -5.82
C MET A 253 15.29 -6.60 -4.83
N LYS A 254 16.51 -6.22 -5.23
CA LYS A 254 17.71 -6.42 -4.42
C LYS A 254 17.78 -5.34 -3.34
N GLY A 255 18.02 -5.75 -2.09
CA GLY A 255 18.22 -4.83 -0.95
C GLY A 255 16.97 -4.60 -0.11
N TYR A 256 15.81 -4.35 -0.72
CA TYR A 256 14.52 -4.22 -0.04
C TYR A 256 13.54 -5.27 -0.55
N LYS A 257 13.38 -6.36 0.22
CA LYS A 257 12.37 -7.38 -0.07
C LYS A 257 10.99 -6.76 0.12
N MET A 258 10.14 -6.85 -0.89
CA MET A 258 8.74 -6.44 -0.78
C MET A 258 7.94 -7.61 -0.20
N VAL A 259 7.24 -7.34 0.91
CA VAL A 259 6.25 -8.24 1.50
C VAL A 259 4.94 -7.49 1.52
N ALA A 260 3.92 -8.04 0.89
CA ALA A 260 2.63 -7.41 0.70
C ALA A 260 1.53 -8.46 0.76
N ASN A 261 0.30 -8.03 1.04
CA ASN A 261 -0.86 -8.88 0.82
C ASN A 261 -1.54 -8.40 -0.46
N PRO A 262 -2.16 -9.29 -1.25
CA PRO A 262 -3.09 -8.86 -2.28
C PRO A 262 -4.17 -7.95 -1.69
N SER A 263 -4.65 -6.99 -2.47
CA SER A 263 -5.78 -6.13 -2.09
C SER A 263 -7.13 -6.70 -2.53
N LEU A 264 -7.12 -7.72 -3.40
CA LEU A 264 -8.28 -8.37 -4.01
C LEU A 264 -8.11 -9.90 -3.91
N TYR A 265 -9.21 -10.61 -3.60
CA TYR A 265 -9.23 -12.05 -3.36
C TYR A 265 -10.41 -12.72 -4.06
N SER A 266 -10.30 -14.04 -4.27
CA SER A 266 -11.39 -14.90 -4.73
C SER A 266 -12.64 -14.72 -3.87
N GLY A 267 -13.81 -14.76 -4.52
CA GLY A 267 -15.09 -14.60 -3.83
C GLY A 267 -15.50 -13.15 -3.54
N GLN A 268 -14.66 -12.15 -3.81
CA GLN A 268 -15.08 -10.76 -3.74
C GLN A 268 -15.79 -10.31 -5.02
N GLN A 269 -16.75 -9.41 -4.91
CA GLN A 269 -17.49 -8.89 -6.06
C GLN A 269 -16.81 -7.63 -6.59
N ILE A 270 -16.24 -7.72 -7.79
CA ILE A 270 -15.62 -6.61 -8.52
C ILE A 270 -16.70 -5.86 -9.29
N ARG A 271 -16.69 -4.53 -9.22
CA ARG A 271 -17.66 -3.67 -9.89
C ARG A 271 -16.94 -2.51 -10.56
N ALA A 272 -17.39 -2.14 -11.76
CA ALA A 272 -16.84 -1.00 -12.48
C ALA A 272 -17.89 -0.27 -13.31
N GLY A 273 -17.87 1.06 -13.27
CA GLY A 273 -18.66 1.91 -14.16
C GLY A 273 -17.87 2.23 -15.43
N VAL A 274 -18.37 1.84 -16.60
CA VAL A 274 -17.69 2.05 -17.88
C VAL A 274 -18.58 2.75 -18.89
N ALA A 275 -18.00 3.53 -19.80
CA ALA A 275 -18.73 4.12 -20.92
C ALA A 275 -17.88 4.15 -22.21
N ALA A 276 -18.51 3.81 -23.33
CA ALA A 276 -17.90 3.89 -24.65
C ALA A 276 -17.92 5.33 -25.18
N GLY A 277 -16.80 5.78 -25.77
CA GLY A 277 -16.69 7.09 -26.38
C GLY A 277 -17.76 7.32 -27.47
N LYS A 278 -18.43 8.48 -27.44
CA LYS A 278 -19.44 8.87 -28.44
C LYS A 278 -18.89 8.94 -29.87
N ALA A 279 -17.58 9.17 -29.98
CA ALA A 279 -16.87 9.26 -31.26
C ALA A 279 -16.33 7.91 -31.77
N ASN A 280 -16.58 6.81 -31.06
CA ASN A 280 -16.12 5.48 -31.49
C ASN A 280 -16.76 5.11 -32.83
N GLY A 281 -15.97 4.54 -33.74
CA GLY A 281 -16.42 4.12 -35.06
C GLY A 281 -17.33 2.89 -35.08
N GLY A 282 -17.47 2.21 -33.95
CA GLY A 282 -18.28 1.00 -33.78
C GLY A 282 -18.48 0.66 -32.31
N ALA A 283 -19.23 -0.42 -32.06
CA ALA A 283 -19.40 -0.93 -30.71
C ALA A 283 -18.11 -1.58 -30.19
N VAL A 284 -18.03 -1.69 -28.86
CA VAL A 284 -16.87 -2.22 -28.15
C VAL A 284 -17.33 -3.22 -27.10
N ALA A 285 -16.72 -4.40 -27.07
CA ALA A 285 -16.91 -5.34 -25.98
C ALA A 285 -15.96 -5.00 -24.82
N VAL A 286 -16.50 -4.86 -23.62
CA VAL A 286 -15.74 -4.52 -22.41
C VAL A 286 -16.04 -5.57 -21.34
N ALA A 287 -14.99 -6.11 -20.74
CA ALA A 287 -15.06 -7.03 -19.61
C ALA A 287 -14.12 -6.56 -18.49
N LEU A 288 -14.43 -6.95 -17.26
CA LEU A 288 -13.44 -6.95 -16.19
C LEU A 288 -12.44 -8.07 -16.47
N ALA A 289 -11.18 -7.84 -16.14
CA ALA A 289 -10.14 -8.86 -16.22
C ALA A 289 -9.22 -8.74 -15.01
N LEU A 290 -8.61 -9.87 -14.65
CA LEU A 290 -7.57 -9.92 -13.64
C LEU A 290 -6.43 -10.82 -14.09
N THR A 291 -5.29 -10.65 -13.45
CA THR A 291 -4.20 -11.63 -13.50
C THR A 291 -3.88 -12.14 -12.11
N TYR A 292 -3.40 -13.36 -12.01
CA TYR A 292 -2.88 -13.94 -10.77
C TYR A 292 -1.59 -14.72 -11.05
N TYR A 293 -0.80 -14.94 -10.00
CA TYR A 293 0.40 -15.79 -10.09
C TYR A 293 0.00 -17.26 -9.95
N GLY A 294 0.24 -18.06 -10.99
CA GLY A 294 -0.03 -19.48 -11.03
C GLY A 294 0.90 -20.31 -10.13
N PRO A 295 0.73 -21.65 -10.10
CA PRO A 295 1.53 -22.55 -9.27
C PRO A 295 3.06 -22.44 -9.42
N ASN A 296 3.57 -21.94 -10.54
CA ASN A 296 5.01 -21.74 -10.80
C ASN A 296 5.35 -20.25 -10.96
N ASP A 297 4.56 -19.36 -10.37
CA ASP A 297 4.65 -17.90 -10.48
C ASP A 297 4.46 -17.36 -11.91
N GLU A 298 3.92 -18.17 -12.83
CA GLU A 298 3.51 -17.70 -14.14
C GLU A 298 2.31 -16.77 -14.05
N VAL A 299 2.23 -15.76 -14.92
CA VAL A 299 1.05 -14.89 -14.96
C VAL A 299 -0.08 -15.58 -15.71
N VAL A 300 -1.18 -15.83 -15.00
CA VAL A 300 -2.42 -16.37 -15.57
C VAL A 300 -3.45 -15.25 -15.66
N SER A 301 -4.16 -15.16 -16.79
CA SER A 301 -5.18 -14.14 -17.04
C SER A 301 -6.57 -14.74 -17.03
N GLU A 302 -7.49 -14.08 -16.33
CA GLU A 302 -8.91 -14.43 -16.30
C GLU A 302 -9.74 -13.24 -16.80
N ILE A 303 -10.73 -13.52 -17.64
CA ILE A 303 -11.59 -12.51 -18.26
C ILE A 303 -13.02 -12.81 -17.87
N GLY A 304 -13.67 -11.84 -17.25
CA GLY A 304 -15.07 -11.91 -16.87
C GLY A 304 -16.02 -11.81 -18.08
N PRO A 305 -17.35 -11.86 -17.82
CA PRO A 305 -18.35 -11.68 -18.86
C PRO A 305 -18.22 -10.32 -19.56
N ALA A 306 -18.20 -10.33 -20.89
CA ALA A 306 -18.13 -9.12 -21.69
C ALA A 306 -19.51 -8.52 -21.97
N VAL A 307 -19.60 -7.19 -21.88
CA VAL A 307 -20.76 -6.42 -22.35
C VAL A 307 -20.37 -5.65 -23.59
N ARG A 308 -21.24 -5.69 -24.61
CA ARG A 308 -21.06 -4.92 -25.85
C ARG A 308 -21.76 -3.57 -25.72
N LEU A 309 -21.00 -2.49 -25.86
CA LEU A 309 -21.47 -1.11 -25.75
C LEU A 309 -21.44 -0.43 -27.12
N ALA A 310 -22.56 0.13 -27.55
CA ALA A 310 -22.59 1.04 -28.69
C ALA A 310 -21.94 2.40 -28.34
N PRO A 311 -21.50 3.20 -29.32
CA PRO A 311 -20.93 4.52 -29.06
C PRO A 311 -21.82 5.40 -28.17
N GLY A 312 -21.28 5.86 -27.04
CA GLY A 312 -22.00 6.69 -26.07
C GLY A 312 -22.81 5.92 -25.02
N GLU A 313 -22.88 4.59 -25.09
CA GLU A 313 -23.50 3.76 -24.05
C GLU A 313 -22.58 3.58 -22.84
N SER A 314 -23.20 3.36 -21.68
CA SER A 314 -22.53 3.14 -20.41
C SER A 314 -23.19 1.98 -19.67
N GLU A 315 -22.40 1.21 -18.94
CA GLU A 315 -22.88 0.06 -18.16
C GLU A 315 -22.10 -0.06 -16.84
N THR A 316 -22.69 -0.72 -15.84
CA THR A 316 -21.96 -1.20 -14.67
C THR A 316 -21.61 -2.67 -14.84
N LEU A 317 -20.33 -2.97 -14.95
CA LEU A 317 -19.82 -4.34 -14.95
C LEU A 317 -19.84 -4.88 -13.52
N VAL A 318 -20.23 -6.15 -13.37
CA VAL A 318 -20.21 -6.88 -12.09
C VAL A 318 -19.62 -8.27 -12.36
N TRP A 319 -18.59 -8.64 -11.60
CA TRP A 319 -17.95 -9.95 -11.71
C TRP A 319 -17.53 -10.46 -10.34
N GLN A 320 -17.88 -11.71 -10.05
CA GLN A 320 -17.35 -12.42 -8.89
C GLN A 320 -15.92 -12.85 -9.19
N ALA A 321 -14.94 -12.41 -8.40
CA ALA A 321 -13.56 -12.82 -8.56
C ALA A 321 -13.46 -14.37 -8.54
N PRO A 322 -12.87 -14.99 -9.58
CA PRO A 322 -12.80 -16.45 -9.70
C PRO A 322 -11.98 -17.06 -8.57
N ASP A 323 -12.19 -18.35 -8.34
CA ASP A 323 -11.35 -19.14 -7.45
C ASP A 323 -9.95 -19.32 -8.07
N THR A 324 -8.95 -18.72 -7.44
CA THR A 324 -7.54 -18.84 -7.84
C THR A 324 -6.80 -19.92 -7.06
N SER A 325 -7.52 -20.78 -6.30
CA SER A 325 -6.94 -21.78 -5.41
C SER A 325 -6.01 -21.17 -4.35
N GLY A 326 -6.38 -19.99 -3.82
CA GLY A 326 -5.59 -19.27 -2.81
C GLY A 326 -4.40 -18.49 -3.36
N LEU A 327 -4.16 -18.56 -4.67
CA LEU A 327 -3.04 -17.86 -5.31
C LEU A 327 -3.30 -16.35 -5.44
N PRO A 328 -2.27 -15.51 -5.28
CA PRO A 328 -2.44 -14.06 -5.18
C PRO A 328 -2.85 -13.43 -6.52
N ILE A 329 -3.93 -12.65 -6.49
CA ILE A 329 -4.37 -11.81 -7.61
C ILE A 329 -3.39 -10.64 -7.75
N ALA A 330 -2.69 -10.61 -8.89
CA ALA A 330 -1.59 -9.70 -9.20
C ALA A 330 -2.08 -8.35 -9.73
N SER A 331 -3.13 -8.34 -10.55
CA SER A 331 -3.69 -7.10 -11.10
C SER A 331 -5.18 -7.24 -11.44
N VAL A 332 -5.86 -6.10 -11.56
CA VAL A 332 -7.25 -6.01 -12.00
C VAL A 332 -7.44 -4.83 -12.93
N GLY A 333 -8.34 -4.95 -13.91
CA GLY A 333 -8.58 -3.91 -14.90
C GLY A 333 -9.66 -4.23 -15.91
N LEU A 334 -9.55 -3.61 -17.08
CA LEU A 334 -10.45 -3.79 -18.21
C LEU A 334 -9.78 -4.56 -19.35
N HIS A 335 -10.55 -5.49 -19.91
CA HIS A 335 -10.28 -6.15 -21.18
C HIS A 335 -11.25 -5.61 -22.24
N ILE A 336 -10.72 -4.96 -23.27
CA ILE A 336 -11.49 -4.21 -24.25
C ILE A 336 -11.22 -4.77 -25.66
N THR A 337 -12.29 -5.11 -26.38
CA THR A 337 -12.25 -5.63 -27.75
C THR A 337 -13.13 -4.77 -28.65
N PRO A 338 -12.57 -3.86 -29.45
CA PRO A 338 -13.32 -3.10 -30.44
C PRO A 338 -13.82 -3.98 -31.59
N ASP A 339 -15.01 -3.71 -32.15
CA ASP A 339 -15.58 -4.48 -33.28
C ASP A 339 -14.85 -4.25 -34.63
N GLY A 340 -13.78 -3.45 -34.65
CA GLY A 340 -12.99 -3.16 -35.85
C GLY A 340 -11.76 -2.30 -35.57
N ASN A 341 -11.02 -1.96 -36.62
CA ASN A 341 -9.72 -1.30 -36.53
C ASN A 341 -9.81 0.23 -36.57
N SER A 342 -10.80 0.81 -35.89
CA SER A 342 -10.92 2.27 -35.75
C SER A 342 -10.37 2.73 -34.40
N ALA A 343 -9.76 3.92 -34.38
CA ALA A 343 -9.43 4.60 -33.13
C ALA A 343 -10.70 4.79 -32.28
N GLY A 344 -10.53 4.77 -30.96
CA GLY A 344 -11.65 4.88 -30.04
C GLY A 344 -11.23 5.09 -28.60
N GLU A 345 -12.23 5.12 -27.72
CA GLU A 345 -12.07 5.33 -26.28
C GLU A 345 -13.09 4.51 -25.49
N VAL A 346 -12.65 3.99 -24.35
CA VAL A 346 -13.50 3.59 -23.23
C VAL A 346 -13.08 4.40 -22.02
N THR A 347 -14.07 4.90 -21.28
CA THR A 347 -13.84 5.55 -19.99
C THR A 347 -14.19 4.58 -18.87
N LEU A 348 -13.31 4.48 -17.88
CA LEU A 348 -13.55 3.84 -16.60
C LEU A 348 -13.84 4.94 -15.58
N ASP A 349 -15.10 5.06 -15.17
CA ASP A 349 -15.53 6.06 -14.21
C ASP A 349 -15.06 5.69 -12.79
N TRP A 350 -15.26 4.43 -12.40
CA TRP A 350 -14.78 3.91 -11.13
C TRP A 350 -14.59 2.40 -11.20
N LEU A 351 -13.71 1.88 -10.34
CA LEU A 351 -13.54 0.45 -10.08
C LEU A 351 -13.43 0.22 -8.57
N THR A 352 -14.16 -0.76 -8.07
CA THR A 352 -14.11 -1.16 -6.65
C THR A 352 -14.42 -2.65 -6.50
N TRP A 353 -14.26 -3.16 -5.27
CA TRP A 353 -14.75 -4.48 -4.89
C TRP A 353 -15.30 -4.47 -3.47
N GLU A 354 -16.20 -5.41 -3.20
CA GLU A 354 -16.86 -5.57 -1.91
C GLU A 354 -17.06 -7.04 -1.54
N GLY A 355 -17.39 -7.27 -0.27
CA GLY A 355 -17.59 -8.59 0.30
C GLY A 355 -16.36 -9.15 1.00
N SER A 356 -16.60 -10.08 1.93
CA SER A 356 -15.56 -10.95 2.48
C SER A 356 -15.11 -11.94 1.41
N PRO A 357 -13.83 -12.34 1.40
CA PRO A 357 -13.35 -13.34 0.46
C PRO A 357 -13.99 -14.70 0.74
N SER A 358 -13.90 -15.60 -0.24
CA SER A 358 -14.17 -17.03 -0.09
C SER A 358 -12.98 -17.75 -0.70
N VAL A 359 -12.03 -18.15 0.14
CA VAL A 359 -10.70 -18.57 -0.32
C VAL A 359 -10.10 -19.61 0.62
N THR A 360 -9.38 -20.58 0.05
CA THR A 360 -8.53 -21.49 0.81
C THR A 360 -7.10 -21.25 0.41
N PHE A 361 -6.28 -20.82 1.37
CA PHE A 361 -4.84 -20.66 1.20
C PHE A 361 -4.16 -21.98 1.50
N SER A 362 -3.36 -22.47 0.56
CA SER A 362 -2.51 -23.65 0.69
C SER A 362 -1.31 -23.51 -0.22
N ARG A 363 -0.26 -24.29 0.02
CA ARG A 363 0.85 -24.36 -0.94
C ARG A 363 0.35 -24.99 -2.24
N PRO A 364 0.62 -24.38 -3.42
CA PRO A 364 0.31 -25.01 -4.70
C PRO A 364 1.24 -26.20 -4.97
N ASP A 365 0.85 -27.08 -5.90
CA ASP A 365 1.68 -28.22 -6.32
C ASP A 365 2.95 -27.80 -7.09
N GLY A 366 3.03 -26.55 -7.54
CA GLY A 366 4.15 -26.01 -8.32
C GLY A 366 5.29 -25.45 -7.47
N ASP A 367 6.34 -24.98 -8.16
CA ASP A 367 7.57 -24.47 -7.55
C ASP A 367 7.56 -22.96 -7.28
N GLY A 368 6.42 -22.29 -7.45
CA GLY A 368 6.27 -20.86 -7.23
C GLY A 368 6.34 -20.47 -5.75
N ASP A 369 6.83 -19.27 -5.49
CA ASP A 369 6.98 -18.72 -4.13
C ASP A 369 5.99 -17.57 -3.86
N GLN A 370 5.27 -17.05 -4.87
CA GLN A 370 4.37 -15.89 -4.66
C GLN A 370 3.23 -16.15 -3.68
N TRP A 371 2.74 -17.39 -3.58
CA TRP A 371 1.73 -17.78 -2.59
C TRP A 371 2.22 -17.57 -1.15
N HIS A 372 3.52 -17.78 -0.90
CA HIS A 372 4.15 -17.62 0.40
C HIS A 372 4.53 -16.16 0.66
N GLU A 373 5.02 -15.46 -0.37
CA GLU A 373 5.37 -14.04 -0.29
C GLU A 373 4.16 -13.10 -0.12
N ALA A 374 2.95 -13.62 -0.35
CA ALA A 374 1.68 -12.93 -0.12
C ALA A 374 1.28 -12.80 1.37
N TRP A 375 2.11 -13.33 2.28
CA TRP A 375 1.92 -13.26 3.73
C TRP A 375 2.92 -12.29 4.37
N VAL A 376 2.42 -11.38 5.21
CA VAL A 376 3.30 -10.65 6.14
C VAL A 376 3.93 -11.63 7.12
N ASP A 377 5.25 -11.70 7.10
CA ASP A 377 6.06 -12.57 7.95
C ASP A 377 6.52 -11.83 9.21
N GLY A 378 5.86 -12.14 10.33
CA GLY A 378 6.18 -11.60 11.65
C GLY A 378 6.59 -12.70 12.64
N VAL A 379 7.27 -13.74 12.16
CA VAL A 379 7.80 -14.85 12.97
C VAL A 379 9.31 -15.00 12.75
N ASP A 380 10.00 -15.72 13.66
CA ASP A 380 11.43 -16.00 13.48
C ASP A 380 11.70 -17.00 12.34
N HIS A 381 10.78 -17.93 12.14
CA HIS A 381 10.86 -18.94 11.08
C HIS A 381 9.49 -19.19 10.44
N PHE A 382 9.36 -18.87 9.16
CA PHE A 382 8.28 -19.32 8.30
C PHE A 382 8.87 -20.22 7.21
N GLN A 383 8.58 -21.53 7.26
CA GLN A 383 9.20 -22.50 6.36
C GLN A 383 8.35 -22.72 5.09
N PRO A 384 8.83 -22.31 3.90
CA PRO A 384 8.03 -22.41 2.67
C PRO A 384 7.91 -23.84 2.11
N ARG A 385 8.92 -24.68 2.36
CA ARG A 385 9.07 -26.00 1.71
C ARG A 385 9.26 -27.14 2.72
N TRP A 386 8.33 -27.25 3.66
CA TRP A 386 8.23 -28.40 4.56
C TRP A 386 7.09 -29.34 4.14
N TRP A 387 6.77 -30.41 4.89
CA TRP A 387 5.61 -31.23 4.54
C TRP A 387 4.30 -30.45 4.67
N ASP A 388 4.14 -29.68 5.75
CA ASP A 388 3.04 -28.74 5.91
C ASP A 388 3.14 -27.56 4.92
N SER A 389 2.01 -27.00 4.49
CA SER A 389 1.98 -25.71 3.77
C SER A 389 2.46 -24.56 4.65
N PHE A 390 1.93 -24.45 5.87
CA PHE A 390 2.24 -23.38 6.81
C PHE A 390 2.89 -23.97 8.04
N ARG A 391 4.17 -23.69 8.25
CA ARG A 391 4.89 -24.05 9.46
C ARG A 391 5.62 -22.83 9.99
N ILE A 392 5.13 -22.30 11.11
CA ILE A 392 5.65 -21.08 11.71
C ILE A 392 6.22 -21.36 13.10
N SER A 393 7.33 -20.71 13.43
CA SER A 393 7.93 -20.78 14.76
C SER A 393 8.37 -19.40 15.22
N ASN A 394 8.19 -19.14 16.51
CA ASN A 394 8.66 -17.92 17.16
C ASN A 394 9.37 -18.27 18.46
N ASN A 395 10.61 -17.80 18.63
CA ASN A 395 11.45 -18.18 19.77
C ASN A 395 11.00 -17.50 21.06
N VAL A 396 10.67 -16.20 20.99
CA VAL A 396 10.30 -15.40 22.16
C VAL A 396 9.13 -14.48 21.84
N GLY A 397 8.09 -14.55 22.67
CA GLY A 397 6.89 -13.73 22.56
C GLY A 397 5.95 -14.20 21.47
N VAL A 398 5.02 -13.33 21.08
CA VAL A 398 4.01 -13.63 20.06
C VAL A 398 4.57 -13.35 18.67
N GLY A 399 4.55 -14.36 17.82
CA GLY A 399 4.75 -14.24 16.38
C GLY A 399 3.43 -14.42 15.63
N LEU A 400 3.32 -13.77 14.48
CA LEU A 400 2.12 -13.74 13.64
C LEU A 400 2.54 -13.73 12.18
N ILE A 401 1.94 -14.62 11.37
CA ILE A 401 1.85 -14.39 9.92
C ILE A 401 0.44 -13.94 9.58
N SER A 402 0.29 -13.08 8.58
CA SER A 402 -1.04 -12.57 8.21
C SER A 402 -1.21 -12.29 6.73
N GLN A 403 -2.43 -12.45 6.24
CA GLN A 403 -2.85 -12.12 4.89
C GLN A 403 -4.25 -11.47 4.91
N GLY A 404 -4.61 -10.69 3.89
CA GLY A 404 -5.90 -10.01 3.79
C GLY A 404 -5.81 -8.49 3.94
N THR A 405 -6.98 -7.84 3.98
CA THR A 405 -7.09 -6.38 4.03
C THR A 405 -7.95 -5.91 5.19
N ALA A 406 -7.92 -4.60 5.46
CA ALA A 406 -8.80 -3.94 6.42
C ALA A 406 -10.29 -3.89 5.99
N ASP A 407 -10.66 -4.49 4.85
CA ASP A 407 -12.03 -4.49 4.32
C ASP A 407 -12.85 -5.70 4.78
N TRP A 408 -12.21 -6.76 5.27
CA TRP A 408 -12.88 -8.00 5.66
C TRP A 408 -13.54 -7.84 7.03
N ARG A 409 -14.87 -7.92 7.08
CA ARG A 409 -15.66 -7.59 8.27
C ARG A 409 -16.13 -8.84 8.99
N ASP A 410 -17.03 -9.58 8.35
CA ASP A 410 -17.69 -10.74 8.93
C ASP A 410 -17.34 -11.98 8.11
N TYR A 411 -16.70 -12.94 8.76
CA TYR A 411 -16.22 -14.19 8.15
C TYR A 411 -15.86 -15.20 9.23
N THR A 412 -15.61 -16.44 8.80
CA THR A 412 -15.04 -17.51 9.62
C THR A 412 -13.68 -17.86 9.07
N VAL A 413 -12.63 -17.80 9.88
CA VAL A 413 -11.38 -18.48 9.55
C VAL A 413 -11.43 -19.91 10.08
N ALA A 414 -10.98 -20.86 9.27
CA ALA A 414 -10.82 -22.26 9.65
C ALA A 414 -9.44 -22.81 9.26
N ALA A 415 -8.86 -23.66 10.11
CA ALA A 415 -7.62 -24.38 9.82
C ALA A 415 -7.47 -25.63 10.68
N ASP A 416 -6.77 -26.63 10.15
CA ASP A 416 -6.36 -27.83 10.88
C ASP A 416 -5.00 -27.57 11.54
N VAL A 417 -4.99 -27.22 12.83
CA VAL A 417 -3.80 -26.73 13.54
C VAL A 417 -3.15 -27.84 14.36
N VAL A 418 -1.83 -27.99 14.21
CA VAL A 418 -0.98 -28.83 15.06
C VAL A 418 -0.11 -27.94 15.95
N LEU A 419 -0.17 -28.14 17.27
CA LEU A 419 0.63 -27.41 18.26
C LEU A 419 1.90 -28.21 18.62
N MET A 420 3.08 -27.63 18.37
CA MET A 420 4.39 -28.26 18.60
C MET A 420 5.20 -27.45 19.61
N LEU A 421 5.12 -27.83 20.89
CA LEU A 421 5.87 -27.21 22.00
C LEU A 421 5.70 -25.68 22.12
N ALA A 422 4.59 -25.12 21.65
CA ALA A 422 4.31 -23.70 21.82
C ALA A 422 3.53 -23.44 23.11
N ARG A 423 3.80 -22.28 23.73
CA ARG A 423 3.01 -21.82 24.89
C ARG A 423 1.56 -21.54 24.53
N GLN A 424 1.35 -20.93 23.36
CA GLN A 424 0.03 -20.83 22.78
C GLN A 424 0.13 -20.79 21.26
N GLY A 425 -0.91 -21.24 20.58
CA GLY A 425 -1.00 -21.14 19.12
C GLY A 425 -2.39 -21.40 18.58
N GLY A 426 -2.66 -20.90 17.37
CA GLY A 426 -3.95 -21.04 16.73
C GLY A 426 -4.16 -20.07 15.56
N ILE A 427 -5.43 -19.75 15.31
CA ILE A 427 -5.89 -18.93 14.19
C ILE A 427 -6.31 -17.53 14.65
N ALA A 428 -6.13 -16.55 13.77
CA ALA A 428 -6.45 -15.15 14.01
C ALA A 428 -7.40 -14.58 12.96
N ALA A 429 -8.29 -13.70 13.42
CA ALA A 429 -9.24 -12.97 12.60
C ALA A 429 -9.14 -11.47 12.88
N ARG A 430 -9.59 -10.67 11.92
CA ARG A 430 -9.56 -9.21 11.90
C ARG A 430 -8.16 -8.65 12.19
N VAL A 431 -7.15 -9.27 11.61
CA VAL A 431 -5.74 -8.87 11.70
C VAL A 431 -5.54 -7.55 10.95
N GLY A 432 -5.14 -6.52 11.68
CA GLY A 432 -4.85 -5.17 11.15
C GLY A 432 -3.42 -4.72 11.48
N GLY A 433 -2.50 -5.66 11.59
CA GLY A 433 -1.11 -5.48 12.00
C GLY A 433 -0.71 -6.35 13.19
N MET A 434 0.57 -6.29 13.57
CA MET A 434 1.17 -7.19 14.59
C MET A 434 0.55 -7.09 15.99
N ARG A 435 -0.13 -5.97 16.30
CA ARG A 435 -0.68 -5.63 17.63
C ARG A 435 -2.18 -5.37 17.60
N ARG A 436 -2.87 -5.83 16.55
CA ARG A 436 -4.29 -5.58 16.32
C ARG A 436 -4.97 -6.79 15.67
N TRP A 437 -5.57 -7.66 16.48
CA TRP A 437 -6.22 -8.89 16.00
C TRP A 437 -7.09 -9.53 17.09
N TYR A 438 -8.01 -10.41 16.67
CA TYR A 438 -8.63 -11.42 17.51
C TYR A 438 -8.01 -12.79 17.24
N ALA A 439 -7.96 -13.68 18.23
CA ALA A 439 -7.49 -15.03 18.03
C ALA A 439 -8.19 -16.06 18.91
N LEU A 440 -8.31 -17.27 18.37
CA LEU A 440 -8.65 -18.49 19.09
C LEU A 440 -7.37 -19.30 19.25
N VAL A 441 -6.93 -19.50 20.49
CA VAL A 441 -5.65 -20.15 20.78
C VAL A 441 -5.79 -21.31 21.77
N LEU A 442 -5.05 -22.38 21.49
CA LEU A 442 -4.75 -23.46 22.42
C LEU A 442 -3.54 -23.07 23.26
N CYS A 443 -3.56 -23.34 24.56
CA CYS A 443 -2.51 -22.91 25.50
C CYS A 443 -1.91 -24.11 26.27
N ASP A 444 -0.62 -24.04 26.59
CA ASP A 444 0.14 -25.08 27.32
C ASP A 444 -0.29 -25.25 28.79
N ASP A 445 -1.06 -24.30 29.32
CA ASP A 445 -1.68 -24.36 30.64
C ASP A 445 -3.04 -25.10 30.67
N GLY A 446 -3.38 -25.80 29.58
CA GLY A 446 -4.60 -26.63 29.50
C GLY A 446 -5.87 -25.80 29.30
N LYS A 447 -5.75 -24.69 28.58
CA LYS A 447 -6.86 -23.79 28.27
C LYS A 447 -7.01 -23.53 26.79
N VAL A 448 -8.24 -23.22 26.41
CA VAL A 448 -8.56 -22.54 25.15
C VAL A 448 -8.98 -21.11 25.46
N ARG A 449 -8.54 -20.15 24.63
CA ARG A 449 -8.84 -18.73 24.84
C ARG A 449 -9.28 -18.04 23.56
N LEU A 450 -10.27 -17.17 23.69
CA LEU A 450 -10.55 -16.08 22.76
C LEU A 450 -9.86 -14.83 23.30
N ILE A 451 -8.90 -14.31 22.54
CA ILE A 451 -8.09 -13.15 22.93
C ILE A 451 -8.17 -12.04 21.90
N LYS A 452 -7.98 -10.80 22.37
CA LYS A 452 -7.76 -9.61 21.54
C LYS A 452 -6.41 -9.03 21.87
N ASP A 453 -5.62 -8.65 20.86
CA ASP A 453 -4.56 -7.66 21.03
C ASP A 453 -4.98 -6.35 20.37
N ARG A 454 -4.88 -5.25 21.11
CA ARG A 454 -4.97 -3.88 20.63
C ARG A 454 -4.01 -3.01 21.43
N GLU A 455 -2.73 -3.14 21.09
CA GLU A 455 -1.59 -2.63 21.88
C GLU A 455 -1.45 -3.21 23.29
N LYS A 456 -2.33 -4.13 23.66
CA LYS A 456 -2.36 -4.87 24.90
C LYS A 456 -3.27 -6.08 24.72
N VAL A 457 -2.76 -7.25 25.10
CA VAL A 457 -3.53 -8.49 25.07
C VAL A 457 -4.58 -8.50 26.19
N SER A 458 -5.80 -8.88 25.84
CA SER A 458 -6.93 -9.11 26.75
C SER A 458 -7.63 -10.43 26.42
N VAL A 459 -7.99 -11.19 27.45
CA VAL A 459 -8.80 -12.40 27.31
C VAL A 459 -10.28 -12.00 27.30
N LEU A 460 -10.99 -12.41 26.26
CA LEU A 460 -12.43 -12.16 26.09
C LEU A 460 -13.25 -13.32 26.66
N ALA A 461 -12.79 -14.55 26.43
CA ALA A 461 -13.34 -15.76 27.04
C ALA A 461 -12.24 -16.82 27.15
N GLU A 462 -12.34 -17.68 28.15
CA GLU A 462 -11.47 -18.85 28.31
C GLU A 462 -12.23 -20.02 28.94
N ALA A 463 -11.76 -21.24 28.68
CA ALA A 463 -12.29 -22.47 29.26
C ALA A 463 -11.17 -23.50 29.43
N ASP A 464 -11.36 -24.43 30.35
CA ASP A 464 -10.48 -25.59 30.49
C ASP A 464 -10.60 -26.47 29.24
N PHE A 465 -9.46 -26.84 28.66
CA PHE A 465 -9.39 -27.62 27.44
C PHE A 465 -8.12 -28.49 27.44
N PRO A 466 -8.23 -29.82 27.42
CA PRO A 466 -7.06 -30.70 27.46
C PRO A 466 -6.29 -30.64 26.14
N VAL A 467 -5.26 -29.80 26.09
CA VAL A 467 -4.35 -29.67 24.94
C VAL A 467 -3.38 -30.84 24.93
N GLU A 468 -3.36 -31.55 23.80
CA GLU A 468 -2.42 -32.61 23.47
C GLU A 468 -1.47 -32.07 22.40
N LEU A 469 -0.16 -32.13 22.67
CA LEU A 469 0.84 -31.72 21.69
C LEU A 469 0.86 -32.70 20.52
N ASP A 470 1.25 -32.21 19.34
CA ASP A 470 1.34 -32.97 18.08
C ASP A 470 -0.01 -33.55 17.59
N ARG A 471 -1.12 -33.22 18.26
CA ARG A 471 -2.47 -33.53 17.80
C ARG A 471 -2.95 -32.46 16.83
N CYS A 472 -3.62 -32.90 15.76
CA CYS A 472 -4.35 -32.02 14.86
C CYS A 472 -5.72 -31.65 15.44
N TYR A 473 -6.02 -30.35 15.46
CA TYR A 473 -7.28 -29.76 15.90
C TYR A 473 -7.93 -29.01 14.74
N HIS A 474 -9.17 -29.35 14.40
CA HIS A 474 -9.93 -28.53 13.46
C HIS A 474 -10.44 -27.30 14.21
N MET A 475 -9.92 -26.12 13.90
CA MET A 475 -10.25 -24.87 14.59
C MET A 475 -11.03 -23.95 13.66
N GLU A 476 -12.10 -23.34 14.17
CA GLU A 476 -12.84 -22.28 13.48
C GLU A 476 -13.04 -21.08 14.41
N LEU A 477 -12.79 -19.88 13.88
CA LEU A 477 -13.06 -18.61 14.56
C LEU A 477 -13.96 -17.76 13.67
N THR A 478 -15.21 -17.60 14.08
CA THR A 478 -16.18 -16.72 13.43
C THR A 478 -16.15 -15.34 14.08
N ALA A 479 -15.99 -14.29 13.28
CA ALA A 479 -16.21 -12.91 13.69
C ALA A 479 -17.45 -12.36 12.98
N ASN A 480 -18.47 -11.97 13.75
CA ASN A 480 -19.72 -11.43 13.21
C ASN A 480 -20.17 -10.22 14.05
N GLY A 481 -20.10 -9.02 13.48
CA GLY A 481 -20.33 -7.79 14.23
C GLY A 481 -19.31 -7.68 15.36
N ASN A 482 -19.75 -7.65 16.62
CA ASN A 482 -18.86 -7.64 17.79
C ASN A 482 -18.79 -9.00 18.51
N THR A 483 -19.42 -10.03 17.96
CA THR A 483 -19.48 -11.36 18.56
C THR A 483 -18.46 -12.27 17.89
N LEU A 484 -17.74 -13.04 18.71
CA LEU A 484 -16.75 -14.01 18.32
C LEU A 484 -17.18 -15.38 18.82
N THR A 485 -17.05 -16.38 17.95
CA THR A 485 -17.35 -17.77 18.30
C THR A 485 -16.15 -18.63 17.94
N GLY A 486 -15.69 -19.44 18.90
CA GLY A 486 -14.62 -20.41 18.71
C GLY A 486 -15.16 -21.83 18.71
N VAL A 487 -14.88 -22.58 17.65
CA VAL A 487 -15.24 -24.00 17.48
C VAL A 487 -13.96 -24.81 17.36
N ILE A 488 -13.92 -25.96 18.05
CA ILE A 488 -12.84 -26.94 17.91
C ILE A 488 -13.45 -28.32 17.73
N ASP A 489 -13.02 -29.04 16.68
CA ASP A 489 -13.51 -30.37 16.29
C ASP A 489 -15.05 -30.43 16.17
N GLY A 490 -15.63 -29.39 15.56
CA GLY A 490 -17.08 -29.25 15.35
C GLY A 490 -17.89 -28.92 16.62
N LYS A 491 -17.24 -28.62 17.75
CA LYS A 491 -17.90 -28.21 18.99
C LYS A 491 -17.57 -26.76 19.33
N MET A 492 -18.58 -25.95 19.57
CA MET A 492 -18.40 -24.61 20.10
C MET A 492 -17.78 -24.70 21.50
N VAL A 493 -16.58 -24.15 21.66
CA VAL A 493 -15.82 -24.15 22.92
C VAL A 493 -15.90 -22.81 23.64
N LEU A 494 -16.02 -21.71 22.90
CA LEU A 494 -16.05 -20.35 23.44
C LEU A 494 -16.97 -19.45 22.62
N GLU A 495 -17.58 -18.49 23.29
CA GLU A 495 -18.31 -17.37 22.69
C GLU A 495 -18.03 -16.12 23.52
N ALA A 496 -17.79 -14.99 22.86
CA ALA A 496 -17.60 -13.71 23.52
C ALA A 496 -18.15 -12.56 22.67
N THR A 497 -18.63 -11.50 23.33
CA THR A 497 -18.95 -10.24 22.67
C THR A 497 -17.98 -9.16 23.16
N ASP A 498 -17.27 -8.52 22.23
CA ASP A 498 -16.34 -7.43 22.57
C ASP A 498 -17.09 -6.10 22.70
N HIS A 499 -17.17 -5.61 23.93
CA HIS A 499 -17.83 -4.35 24.26
C HIS A 499 -16.86 -3.15 24.35
N VAL A 500 -15.55 -3.39 24.30
CA VAL A 500 -14.54 -2.36 24.60
C VAL A 500 -13.66 -2.14 23.39
N ASP A 501 -14.03 -1.19 22.54
CA ASP A 501 -13.28 -0.84 21.32
C ASP A 501 -13.03 -2.04 20.38
N PRO A 502 -14.12 -2.60 19.82
CA PRO A 502 -14.06 -3.80 18.98
C PRO A 502 -13.29 -3.56 17.68
N LEU A 503 -12.64 -4.60 17.18
CA LEU A 503 -12.00 -4.57 15.86
C LEU A 503 -13.08 -4.81 14.81
N ALA A 504 -13.38 -3.82 13.97
CA ALA A 504 -14.49 -3.92 13.02
C ALA A 504 -14.16 -4.75 11.75
N ALA A 505 -12.88 -4.85 11.39
CA ALA A 505 -12.42 -5.50 10.18
C ALA A 505 -10.91 -5.82 10.24
N GLY A 506 -10.46 -6.69 9.33
CA GLY A 506 -9.05 -7.04 9.12
C GLY A 506 -8.89 -8.43 8.51
N GLY A 507 -7.66 -8.74 8.10
CA GLY A 507 -7.28 -10.00 7.48
C GLY A 507 -7.26 -11.20 8.43
N VAL A 508 -6.76 -12.32 7.93
CA VAL A 508 -6.59 -13.58 8.64
C VAL A 508 -5.13 -13.77 9.06
N GLY A 509 -4.87 -14.64 10.02
CA GLY A 509 -3.50 -15.00 10.39
C GLY A 509 -3.37 -16.30 11.18
N LEU A 510 -2.12 -16.70 11.37
CA LEU A 510 -1.72 -17.75 12.30
C LEU A 510 -0.86 -17.15 13.40
N ILE A 511 -1.12 -17.54 14.65
CA ILE A 511 -0.43 -17.03 15.82
C ILE A 511 0.29 -18.15 16.54
N VAL A 512 1.51 -17.87 16.97
CA VAL A 512 2.30 -18.77 17.82
C VAL A 512 3.08 -17.96 18.85
N SER A 513 3.25 -18.49 20.06
CA SER A 513 4.20 -17.93 21.01
C SER A 513 5.12 -18.99 21.60
N ASP A 514 6.41 -18.68 21.65
CA ASP A 514 7.45 -19.51 22.27
C ASP A 514 7.37 -20.98 21.80
N GLY A 515 7.38 -21.23 20.49
CA GLY A 515 7.33 -22.59 19.91
C GLY A 515 6.87 -22.61 18.45
N THR A 516 6.25 -23.72 18.02
CA THR A 516 5.90 -23.99 16.62
C THR A 516 4.43 -24.38 16.47
N ILE A 517 3.79 -23.95 15.38
CA ILE A 517 2.54 -24.55 14.89
C ILE A 517 2.64 -24.88 13.41
N SER A 518 1.78 -25.79 12.95
CA SER A 518 1.58 -26.00 11.52
C SER A 518 0.11 -26.21 11.13
N THR A 519 -0.16 -25.99 9.84
CA THR A 519 -1.41 -26.34 9.16
C THR A 519 -1.16 -26.47 7.65
N ASP A 520 -1.97 -27.26 6.96
CA ASP A 520 -1.89 -27.42 5.51
C ASP A 520 -2.73 -26.39 4.74
N ALA A 521 -3.77 -25.85 5.36
CA ALA A 521 -4.67 -24.92 4.71
C ALA A 521 -5.34 -23.96 5.70
N ILE A 522 -5.61 -22.75 5.23
CA ILE A 522 -6.37 -21.74 5.96
C ILE A 522 -7.53 -21.31 5.06
N THR A 523 -8.75 -21.52 5.51
CA THR A 523 -9.98 -21.17 4.78
C THR A 523 -10.64 -19.94 5.39
N VAL A 524 -11.15 -19.06 4.53
CA VAL A 524 -11.96 -17.88 4.89
C VAL A 524 -13.25 -17.90 4.10
#